data_AF-A0A533RRY7-F1
#
_entry.id   AF-A0A533RRY7-F1
#
_cell.length_a   1.000
_cell.length_b   1.000
_cell.length_c   1.000
_cell.angle_alpha   90.00
_cell.angle_beta   90.00
_cell.angle_gamma   90.00
#
_symmetry.space_group_name_H-M   'P 1'
#
loop_
_entity.id
_entity.type
_entity.pdbx_description
1 polymer ?
#
loop_
_entity_poly.entity_id
_entity_poly.type
_entity_poly.pdbx_seq_one_letter_code
_entity_poly.pdbx_strand_id
1 'polypeptide(L)'
;MRTRFRTATQPLVSWTLTLVIVLGSCTPAFAAPTNAQIRAKQALAAEAQAKLDGLSATLEMRSEELAEVEAQLVEVRQKTASTERQLEKATAELEQARATLSRRATSIYRHGEVNLTSVFVGVTSFQDFLTRVDLLRRVGRSDASVVASVKQARQRVDQTKQALESRQEELVALRQRAREKQDLVEEALAGQQAYLASIKKDVARLIAAERAKQERLARERAAKQGFVFDPSKLTGAHADAARVALRFLGVKYVWGGTTPAGFDCSGLMQYAYREIGVDLP
;
A
#
# COMPACT_ATOMS: atom_id res chain seq x y z
N MET A 1 23.56 -13.67 -17.57
CA MET A 1 24.50 -12.54 -17.79
C MET A 1 23.67 -11.32 -18.17
N ARG A 2 23.78 -10.24 -17.39
CA ARG A 2 23.29 -8.86 -17.63
C ARG A 2 21.78 -8.56 -17.48
N THR A 3 21.48 -8.23 -16.23
CA THR A 3 20.52 -7.21 -15.77
C THR A 3 20.61 -5.88 -16.54
N ARG A 4 19.47 -5.20 -16.72
CA ARG A 4 19.41 -3.73 -16.82
C ARG A 4 18.13 -3.22 -16.13
N PHE A 5 18.26 -2.94 -14.84
CA PHE A 5 17.42 -1.97 -14.15
C PHE A 5 17.75 -0.58 -14.72
N ARG A 6 16.72 0.17 -15.10
CA ARG A 6 16.83 1.59 -15.43
C ARG A 6 16.16 2.36 -14.29
N THR A 7 16.97 2.83 -13.36
CA THR A 7 16.61 3.87 -12.40
C THR A 7 16.62 5.21 -13.14
N ALA A 8 15.48 5.90 -13.16
CA ALA A 8 15.38 7.27 -13.64
C ALA A 8 15.11 8.17 -12.43
N THR A 9 16.17 8.77 -11.92
CA THR A 9 16.13 9.93 -11.03
C THR A 9 15.94 11.18 -11.88
N GLN A 10 14.91 11.98 -11.61
CA GLN A 10 14.82 13.36 -12.08
C GLN A 10 14.50 14.30 -10.91
N PRO A 11 15.27 15.39 -10.73
CA PRO A 11 14.99 16.42 -9.75
C PRO A 11 14.16 17.58 -10.38
N LEU A 12 13.27 18.14 -9.54
CA LEU A 12 12.92 19.56 -9.43
C LEU A 12 12.90 20.40 -10.72
N VAL A 13 11.70 20.69 -11.24
CA VAL A 13 11.44 21.91 -12.01
C VAL A 13 10.25 22.65 -11.39
N SER A 14 10.63 23.73 -10.72
CA SER A 14 9.81 24.82 -10.20
C SER A 14 8.97 25.46 -11.31
N TRP A 15 7.64 25.37 -11.18
CA TRP A 15 6.70 26.24 -11.89
C TRP A 15 6.15 27.28 -10.91
N THR A 16 6.92 28.35 -10.70
CA THR A 16 6.45 29.55 -10.00
C THR A 16 5.76 30.47 -11.01
N LEU A 17 4.43 30.36 -11.11
CA LEU A 17 3.61 31.37 -11.75
C LEU A 17 3.41 32.53 -10.74
N THR A 18 4.23 33.57 -10.87
CA THR A 18 4.17 34.75 -9.99
C THR A 18 2.95 35.60 -10.31
N LEU A 19 1.84 35.37 -9.60
CA LEU A 19 0.68 36.26 -9.58
C LEU A 19 0.98 37.42 -8.61
N VAL A 20 1.34 38.58 -9.15
CA VAL A 20 1.45 39.83 -8.37
C VAL A 20 0.03 40.27 -7.98
N ILE A 21 -0.38 39.95 -6.75
CA ILE A 21 -1.58 40.50 -6.14
C ILE A 21 -1.21 41.85 -5.52
N VAL A 22 -1.77 42.92 -6.07
CA VAL A 22 -1.79 44.25 -5.48
C VAL A 22 -2.48 44.15 -4.11
N LEU A 23 -1.71 44.34 -3.04
CA LEU A 23 -2.20 44.45 -1.67
C LEU A 23 -2.96 45.77 -1.49
N GLY A 24 -4.22 45.79 -1.95
CA GLY A 24 -5.24 46.63 -1.33
C GLY A 24 -5.58 46.02 0.01
N SER A 25 -5.40 46.80 1.08
CA SER A 25 -5.67 46.45 2.47
C SER A 25 -7.15 46.10 2.70
N CYS A 26 -7.53 44.89 2.32
CA CYS A 26 -8.72 44.24 2.83
C CYS A 26 -8.26 43.42 4.03
N THR A 27 -8.40 43.98 5.22
CA THR A 27 -8.36 43.21 6.47
C THR A 27 -9.21 41.95 6.26
N PRO A 28 -8.71 40.73 6.52
CA PRO A 28 -9.58 39.58 6.55
C PRO A 28 -10.51 39.81 7.73
N ALA A 29 -11.71 40.31 7.43
CA ALA A 29 -12.82 40.16 8.34
C ALA A 29 -13.06 38.65 8.43
N PHE A 30 -12.44 38.01 9.41
CA PHE A 30 -12.88 36.73 9.91
C PHE A 30 -14.29 36.94 10.45
N ALA A 31 -15.27 36.93 9.54
CA ALA A 31 -16.65 36.82 9.88
C ALA A 31 -16.83 35.42 10.46
N ALA A 32 -16.69 35.32 11.79
CA ALA A 32 -17.15 34.15 12.51
C ALA A 32 -18.56 33.82 12.02
N PRO A 33 -18.86 32.57 11.65
CA PRO A 33 -20.18 32.18 11.15
C PRO A 33 -21.25 32.67 12.13
N THR A 34 -22.00 33.68 11.71
CA THR A 34 -22.98 34.42 12.51
C THR A 34 -24.20 33.57 12.88
N ASN A 35 -24.37 32.41 12.24
CA ASN A 35 -25.45 31.46 12.49
C ASN A 35 -24.94 30.22 13.24
N ALA A 36 -25.55 29.91 14.40
CA ALA A 36 -25.26 28.73 15.21
C ALA A 36 -25.36 27.41 14.41
N GLN A 37 -26.21 27.35 13.39
CA GLN A 37 -26.36 26.19 12.51
C GLN A 37 -25.15 25.94 11.61
N ILE A 38 -24.49 27.01 11.13
CA ILE A 38 -23.28 26.88 10.31
C ILE A 38 -22.13 26.36 11.18
N ARG A 39 -21.98 26.87 12.40
CA ARG A 39 -20.98 26.37 13.37
C ARG A 39 -21.17 24.89 13.69
N ALA A 40 -22.40 24.46 13.94
CA ALA A 40 -22.70 23.06 14.20
C ALA A 40 -22.33 22.14 13.02
N LYS A 41 -22.62 22.57 11.78
CA LYS A 41 -22.26 21.81 10.57
C LYS A 41 -20.74 21.76 10.34
N GLN A 42 -20.03 22.86 10.59
CA GLN A 42 -18.57 22.89 10.51
C GLN A 42 -17.93 21.98 11.57
N ALA A 43 -18.46 21.96 12.80
CA ALA A 43 -17.98 21.07 13.85
C ALA A 43 -18.18 19.58 13.49
N LEU A 44 -19.35 19.23 12.94
CA LEU A 44 -19.63 17.88 12.44
C LEU A 44 -18.68 17.47 11.30
N ALA A 45 -18.39 18.38 10.37
CA ALA A 45 -17.43 18.12 9.29
C ALA A 45 -16.00 17.91 9.83
N ALA A 46 -15.58 18.72 10.81
CA ALA A 46 -14.28 18.56 11.46
C ALA A 46 -14.16 17.22 12.22
N GLU A 47 -15.21 16.81 12.93
CA GLU A 47 -15.25 15.51 13.61
C GLU A 47 -15.18 14.36 12.60
N ALA A 48 -15.89 14.46 11.47
CA ALA A 48 -15.86 13.44 10.43
C ALA A 48 -14.48 13.34 9.76
N GLN A 49 -13.83 14.48 9.52
CA GLN A 49 -12.47 14.53 8.99
C GLN A 49 -11.49 13.87 9.98
N ALA A 50 -11.55 14.22 11.26
CA ALA A 50 -10.68 13.62 12.28
C ALA A 50 -10.85 12.09 12.38
N LYS A 51 -12.08 11.58 12.22
CA LYS A 51 -12.33 10.13 12.15
C LYS A 51 -11.72 9.49 10.90
N LEU A 52 -11.83 10.13 9.73
CA LEU A 52 -11.19 9.65 8.50
C LEU A 52 -9.67 9.62 8.63
N ASP A 53 -9.08 10.65 9.21
CA ASP A 53 -7.64 10.74 9.42
C ASP A 53 -7.17 9.61 10.36
N GLY A 54 -7.90 9.35 11.45
CA GLY A 54 -7.60 8.24 12.37
C GLY A 54 -7.73 6.85 11.73
N LEU A 55 -8.75 6.64 10.89
CA LEU A 55 -8.91 5.39 10.14
C LEU A 55 -7.79 5.21 9.10
N SER A 56 -7.40 6.29 8.42
CA SER A 56 -6.31 6.28 7.44
C SER A 56 -4.97 5.97 8.10
N ALA A 57 -4.67 6.58 9.26
CA ALA A 57 -3.47 6.28 10.04
C ALA A 57 -3.43 4.83 10.54
N THR A 58 -4.60 4.27 10.91
CA THR A 58 -4.71 2.85 11.27
C THR A 58 -4.40 1.95 10.07
N LEU A 59 -4.95 2.26 8.89
CA LEU A 59 -4.68 1.51 7.67
C LEU A 59 -3.20 1.55 7.29
N GLU A 60 -2.57 2.73 7.36
CA GLU A 60 -1.13 2.91 7.11
C GLU A 60 -0.31 2.04 8.07
N MET A 61 -0.54 2.13 9.38
CA MET A 61 0.13 1.30 10.37
C MET A 61 -0.01 -0.20 10.08
N ARG A 62 -1.22 -0.69 9.78
CA ARG A 62 -1.44 -2.12 9.46
C ARG A 62 -0.74 -2.52 8.16
N SER A 63 -0.71 -1.64 7.17
CA SER A 63 -0.02 -1.88 5.90
C SER A 63 1.50 -1.95 6.09
N GLU A 64 2.07 -1.14 6.98
CA GLU A 64 3.49 -1.19 7.35
C GLU A 64 3.83 -2.50 8.07
N GLU A 65 3.02 -2.92 9.04
CA GLU A 65 3.19 -4.20 9.73
C GLU A 65 3.17 -5.39 8.74
N LEU A 66 2.28 -5.36 7.75
CA LEU A 66 2.25 -6.37 6.69
C LEU A 66 3.53 -6.32 5.83
N ALA A 67 3.93 -5.13 5.39
CA ALA A 67 5.11 -4.94 4.56
C ALA A 67 6.39 -5.44 5.26
N GLU A 68 6.50 -5.25 6.59
CA GLU A 68 7.60 -5.78 7.38
C GLU A 68 7.66 -7.32 7.33
N VAL A 69 6.52 -7.99 7.56
CA VAL A 69 6.46 -9.46 7.51
C VAL A 69 6.74 -9.97 6.10
N GLU A 70 6.25 -9.28 5.06
CA GLU A 70 6.55 -9.63 3.66
C GLU A 70 8.04 -9.49 3.32
N ALA A 71 8.71 -8.46 3.86
CA ALA A 71 10.16 -8.28 3.71
C ALA A 71 10.94 -9.42 4.39
N GLN A 72 10.56 -9.79 5.62
CA GLN A 72 11.14 -10.96 6.31
C GLN A 72 10.93 -12.25 5.51
N LEU A 73 9.76 -12.43 4.90
CA LEU A 73 9.45 -13.56 4.04
C LEU A 73 10.39 -13.66 2.83
N VAL A 74 10.69 -12.53 2.19
CA VAL A 74 11.64 -12.48 1.07
C VAL A 74 13.05 -12.85 1.55
N GLU A 75 13.49 -12.31 2.69
CA GLU A 75 14.80 -12.61 3.25
C GLU A 75 14.96 -14.10 3.60
N VAL A 76 14.00 -14.68 4.30
CA VAL A 76 14.04 -16.10 4.69
C VAL A 76 13.97 -17.01 3.45
N ARG A 77 13.21 -16.65 2.41
CA ARG A 77 13.21 -17.38 1.13
C ARG A 77 14.59 -17.39 0.47
N GLN A 78 15.27 -16.24 0.43
CA GLN A 78 16.63 -16.15 -0.12
C GLN A 78 17.62 -16.99 0.70
N LYS A 79 17.54 -16.92 2.03
CA LYS A 79 18.37 -17.74 2.93
C LYS A 79 18.10 -19.24 2.71
N THR A 80 16.84 -19.64 2.59
CA THR A 80 16.45 -21.03 2.29
C THR A 80 17.07 -21.53 0.99
N ALA A 81 16.94 -20.77 -0.10
CA ALA A 81 17.56 -21.11 -1.38
C ALA A 81 19.11 -21.14 -1.33
N SER A 82 19.73 -20.36 -0.43
CA SER A 82 21.17 -20.45 -0.20
C SER A 82 21.56 -21.72 0.58
N THR A 83 20.76 -22.12 1.57
CA THR A 83 20.96 -23.33 2.38
C THR A 83 20.73 -24.60 1.56
N GLU A 84 19.75 -24.62 0.65
CA GLU A 84 19.55 -25.72 -0.30
C GLU A 84 20.79 -25.95 -1.17
N ARG A 85 21.37 -24.88 -1.72
CA ARG A 85 22.62 -24.96 -2.49
C ARG A 85 23.81 -25.43 -1.64
N GLN A 86 23.87 -25.02 -0.37
CA GLN A 86 24.89 -25.51 0.57
C GLN A 86 24.71 -27.00 0.86
N LEU A 87 23.47 -27.47 1.00
CA LEU A 87 23.15 -28.88 1.23
C LEU A 87 23.55 -29.74 0.02
N GLU A 88 23.26 -29.27 -1.19
CA GLU A 88 23.69 -29.93 -2.43
C GLU A 88 25.22 -30.05 -2.48
N LYS A 89 25.94 -28.96 -2.19
CA LYS A 89 27.40 -28.97 -2.13
C LYS A 89 27.94 -29.92 -1.06
N ALA A 90 27.41 -29.87 0.16
CA ALA A 90 27.82 -30.75 1.24
C ALA A 90 27.56 -32.24 0.92
N THR A 91 26.46 -32.52 0.23
CA THR A 91 26.13 -33.87 -0.24
C THR A 91 27.13 -34.35 -1.30
N ALA A 92 27.49 -33.50 -2.26
CA ALA A 92 28.53 -33.81 -3.24
C ALA A 92 29.91 -34.05 -2.58
N GLU A 93 30.29 -33.23 -1.59
CA GLU A 93 31.51 -33.42 -0.80
C GLU A 93 31.51 -34.77 -0.06
N LEU A 94 30.38 -35.16 0.53
CA LEU A 94 30.22 -36.46 1.19
C LEU A 94 30.40 -37.62 0.21
N GLU A 95 29.78 -37.56 -0.97
CA GLU A 95 29.92 -38.59 -1.99
C GLU A 95 31.36 -38.70 -2.52
N GLN A 96 32.05 -37.57 -2.70
CA GLN A 96 33.48 -37.57 -3.06
C GLN A 96 34.37 -38.19 -1.97
N ALA A 97 34.11 -37.86 -0.70
CA ALA A 97 34.84 -38.43 0.43
C ALA A 97 34.60 -39.95 0.55
N ARG A 98 33.34 -40.40 0.37
CA ARG A 98 32.98 -41.82 0.32
C ARG A 98 33.66 -42.57 -0.82
N ALA A 99 33.69 -41.98 -2.02
CA ALA A 99 34.37 -42.56 -3.17
C ALA A 99 35.88 -42.72 -2.92
N THR A 100 36.50 -41.75 -2.25
CA THR A 100 37.92 -41.81 -1.87
C THR A 100 38.20 -42.92 -0.86
N LEU A 101 37.37 -43.02 0.18
CA LEU A 101 37.44 -44.11 1.16
C LEU A 101 37.22 -45.48 0.50
N SER A 102 36.26 -45.58 -0.42
CA SER A 102 35.96 -46.82 -1.16
C SER A 102 37.13 -47.26 -2.04
N ARG A 103 37.78 -46.34 -2.78
CA ARG A 103 39.00 -46.65 -3.55
C ARG A 103 40.13 -47.14 -2.64
N ARG A 104 40.33 -46.48 -1.49
CA ARG A 104 41.35 -46.89 -0.53
C ARG A 104 41.07 -48.28 0.06
N ALA A 105 39.84 -48.52 0.49
CA ALA A 105 39.40 -49.82 1.02
C ALA A 105 39.54 -50.94 -0.03
N THR A 106 39.17 -50.68 -1.29
CA THR A 106 39.32 -51.64 -2.39
C THR A 106 40.80 -51.93 -2.68
N SER A 107 41.66 -50.92 -2.63
CA SER A 107 43.11 -51.09 -2.78
C SER A 107 43.69 -51.97 -1.67
N ILE A 108 43.28 -51.76 -0.42
CA ILE A 108 43.70 -52.59 0.72
C ILE A 108 43.21 -54.04 0.54
N TYR A 109 41.96 -54.22 0.12
CA TYR A 109 41.39 -55.55 -0.12
C TYR A 109 42.08 -56.32 -1.25
N ARG A 110 42.35 -55.67 -2.40
CA ARG A 110 42.96 -56.33 -3.58
C ARG A 110 44.44 -56.64 -3.42
N HIS A 111 45.19 -55.79 -2.73
CA HIS A 111 46.62 -55.97 -2.53
C HIS A 111 46.95 -56.71 -1.23
N GLY A 112 45.92 -57.04 -0.44
CA GLY A 112 46.02 -57.84 0.79
C GLY A 112 46.66 -57.09 1.96
N GLU A 113 46.59 -57.68 3.16
CA GLU A 113 47.38 -57.23 4.30
C GLU A 113 48.86 -57.30 3.91
N VAL A 114 49.48 -56.13 3.71
CA VAL A 114 50.93 -56.05 3.57
C VAL A 114 51.50 -56.62 4.85
N ASN A 115 52.10 -57.81 4.79
CA ASN A 115 52.64 -58.45 5.98
C ASN A 115 53.66 -57.49 6.60
N LEU A 116 53.33 -56.88 7.74
CA LEU A 116 54.17 -55.84 8.34
C LEU A 116 55.57 -56.37 8.64
N THR A 117 55.70 -57.67 8.92
CA THR A 117 57.00 -58.31 9.10
C THR A 117 57.84 -58.30 7.82
N SER A 118 57.23 -58.48 6.63
CA SER A 118 57.97 -58.45 5.36
C SER A 118 58.51 -57.06 5.01
N VAL A 119 57.84 -55.99 5.49
CA VAL A 119 58.34 -54.61 5.37
C VAL A 119 59.64 -54.42 6.16
N PHE A 120 59.87 -55.21 7.20
CA PHE A 120 61.09 -55.17 8.02
C PHE A 120 62.07 -56.33 7.75
N VAL A 121 61.75 -57.25 6.83
CA VAL A 121 62.71 -58.25 6.36
C VAL A 121 63.64 -57.57 5.33
N GLY A 122 64.95 -57.68 5.53
CA GLY A 122 65.96 -57.09 4.63
C GLY A 122 66.27 -55.61 4.86
N VAL A 123 66.07 -55.08 6.07
CA VAL A 123 66.57 -53.74 6.42
C VAL A 123 68.10 -53.79 6.55
N THR A 124 68.81 -52.91 5.83
CA THR A 124 70.28 -52.93 5.78
C THR A 124 70.95 -51.96 6.76
N SER A 125 70.19 -51.03 7.36
CA SER A 125 70.70 -50.04 8.31
C SER A 125 69.63 -49.53 9.28
N PHE A 126 70.06 -48.94 10.40
CA PHE A 126 69.15 -48.28 11.35
C PHE A 126 68.39 -47.09 10.72
N GLN A 127 69.00 -46.37 9.78
CA GLN A 127 68.35 -45.27 9.07
C GLN A 127 67.24 -45.76 8.13
N ASP A 128 67.44 -46.89 7.45
CA ASP A 128 66.42 -47.55 6.62
C ASP A 128 65.25 -48.03 7.48
N PHE A 129 65.52 -48.62 8.65
CA PHE A 129 64.49 -49.00 9.62
C PHE A 129 63.60 -47.81 10.03
N LEU A 130 64.21 -46.69 10.43
CA LEU A 130 63.47 -45.49 10.85
C LEU A 130 62.62 -44.92 9.71
N THR A 131 63.12 -44.96 8.47
CA THR A 131 62.39 -44.49 7.29
C THR A 131 61.14 -45.33 7.01
N ARG A 132 61.26 -46.67 7.10
CA ARG A 132 60.11 -47.58 6.91
C ARG A 132 59.05 -47.41 8.01
N VAL A 133 59.47 -47.20 9.27
CA VAL A 133 58.56 -46.89 10.39
C VAL A 133 57.84 -45.55 10.17
N ASP A 134 58.54 -44.51 9.72
CA ASP A 134 57.93 -43.21 9.43
C ASP A 134 56.89 -43.34 8.29
N LEU A 135 57.22 -44.09 7.24
CA LEU A 135 56.30 -44.33 6.12
C LEU A 135 55.01 -45.02 6.57
N LEU A 136 55.11 -46.09 7.36
CA LEU A 136 53.94 -46.80 7.91
C LEU A 136 53.06 -45.88 8.77
N ARG A 137 53.67 -45.04 9.61
CA ARG A 137 52.94 -44.05 10.41
C ARG A 137 52.25 -43.00 9.54
N ARG A 138 52.90 -42.51 8.49
CA ARG A 138 52.30 -41.57 7.53
C ARG A 138 51.10 -42.17 6.82
N VAL A 139 51.20 -43.43 6.37
CA VAL A 139 50.09 -44.15 5.73
C VAL A 139 48.92 -44.31 6.69
N GLY A 140 49.16 -44.76 7.94
CA GLY A 140 48.11 -44.90 8.94
C GLY A 140 47.42 -43.58 9.28
N ARG A 141 48.19 -42.48 9.41
CA ARG A 141 47.62 -41.12 9.58
C ARG A 141 46.80 -40.67 8.37
N SER A 142 47.27 -40.98 7.16
CA SER A 142 46.54 -40.68 5.92
C SER A 142 45.19 -41.41 5.89
N ASP A 143 45.15 -42.70 6.22
CA ASP A 143 43.91 -43.48 6.22
C ASP A 143 42.92 -43.00 7.29
N ALA A 144 43.42 -42.68 8.49
CA ALA A 144 42.63 -42.06 9.55
C ALA A 144 42.04 -40.70 9.10
N SER A 145 42.81 -39.90 8.35
CA SER A 145 42.35 -38.62 7.83
C SER A 145 41.23 -38.77 6.78
N VAL A 146 41.26 -39.83 5.95
CA VAL A 146 40.19 -40.12 4.98
C VAL A 146 38.89 -40.45 5.70
N VAL A 147 38.94 -41.32 6.72
CA VAL A 147 37.75 -41.65 7.54
C VAL A 147 37.21 -40.41 8.26
N ALA A 148 38.10 -39.58 8.83
CA ALA A 148 37.72 -38.33 9.46
C ALA A 148 37.03 -37.37 8.48
N SER A 149 37.49 -37.29 7.22
CA SER A 149 36.88 -36.45 6.19
C SER A 149 35.44 -36.88 5.86
N VAL A 150 35.16 -38.18 5.78
CA VAL A 150 33.79 -38.70 5.57
C VAL A 150 32.89 -38.36 6.76
N LYS A 151 33.39 -38.55 7.98
CA LYS A 151 32.64 -38.19 9.20
C LYS A 151 32.31 -36.70 9.23
N GLN A 152 33.28 -35.85 8.92
CA GLN A 152 33.08 -34.40 8.89
C GLN A 152 32.10 -33.99 7.79
N ALA A 153 32.22 -34.54 6.58
CA ALA A 153 31.29 -34.25 5.49
C ALA A 153 29.85 -34.66 5.83
N ARG A 154 29.67 -35.84 6.46
CA ARG A 154 28.36 -36.30 6.93
C ARG A 154 27.77 -35.33 7.96
N GLN A 155 28.57 -34.92 8.94
CA GLN A 155 28.13 -33.96 9.95
C GLN A 155 27.70 -32.62 9.33
N ARG A 156 28.39 -32.13 8.29
CA ARG A 156 27.98 -30.92 7.56
C ARG A 156 26.63 -31.10 6.87
N VAL A 157 26.39 -32.26 6.24
CA VAL A 157 25.09 -32.57 5.63
C VAL A 157 23.98 -32.55 6.69
N ASP A 158 24.19 -33.24 7.81
CA ASP A 158 23.21 -33.31 8.90
C ASP A 158 22.89 -31.92 9.48
N GLN A 159 23.93 -31.11 9.74
CA GLN A 159 23.78 -29.73 10.23
C GLN A 159 23.04 -28.83 9.23
N THR A 160 23.38 -28.92 7.94
CA THR A 160 22.76 -28.10 6.90
C THR A 160 21.30 -28.50 6.69
N LYS A 161 20.98 -29.80 6.79
CA LYS A 161 19.63 -30.31 6.71
C LYS A 161 18.76 -29.81 7.87
N GLN A 162 19.25 -29.90 9.12
CA GLN A 162 18.54 -29.35 10.28
C GLN A 162 18.30 -27.84 10.15
N ALA A 163 19.30 -27.11 9.65
CA ALA A 163 19.18 -25.68 9.41
C ALA A 163 18.20 -25.34 8.27
N LEU A 164 17.98 -26.25 7.31
CA LEU A 164 16.97 -26.10 6.27
C LEU A 164 15.57 -26.37 6.82
N GLU A 165 15.40 -27.44 7.61
CA GLU A 165 14.13 -27.78 8.27
C GLU A 165 13.64 -26.63 9.17
N SER A 166 14.51 -26.07 10.01
CA SER A 166 14.17 -24.91 10.86
C SER A 166 13.73 -23.68 10.04
N ARG A 167 14.36 -23.42 8.89
CA ARG A 167 13.95 -22.31 8.00
C ARG A 167 12.62 -22.58 7.30
N GLN A 168 12.32 -23.84 6.99
CA GLN A 168 11.02 -24.20 6.42
C GLN A 168 9.89 -23.99 7.43
N GLU A 169 10.12 -24.31 8.70
CA GLU A 169 9.19 -24.00 9.79
C GLU A 169 8.99 -22.49 9.95
N GLU A 170 10.07 -21.71 9.94
CA GLU A 170 10.03 -20.25 9.98
C GLU A 170 9.22 -19.67 8.81
N LEU A 171 9.38 -20.19 7.59
CA LEU A 171 8.60 -19.79 6.42
C LEU A 171 7.10 -20.05 6.59
N VAL A 172 6.72 -21.18 7.19
CA VAL A 172 5.32 -21.50 7.47
C VAL A 172 4.76 -20.52 8.49
N ALA A 173 5.48 -20.26 9.57
CA ALA A 173 5.08 -19.30 10.60
C ALA A 173 4.94 -17.87 10.05
N LEU A 174 5.89 -17.41 9.23
CA LEU A 174 5.83 -16.08 8.61
C LEU A 174 4.68 -15.96 7.60
N ARG A 175 4.39 -17.02 6.83
CA ARG A 175 3.22 -17.04 5.94
C ARG A 175 1.92 -16.90 6.72
N GLN A 176 1.82 -17.55 7.87
CA GLN A 176 0.64 -17.45 8.73
C GLN A 176 0.50 -16.04 9.29
N ARG A 177 1.57 -15.46 9.83
CA ARG A 177 1.58 -14.06 10.29
C ARG A 177 1.23 -13.07 9.18
N ALA A 178 1.74 -13.28 7.96
CA ALA A 178 1.42 -12.42 6.83
C ALA A 178 -0.08 -12.45 6.51
N ARG A 179 -0.71 -13.63 6.55
CA ARG A 179 -2.17 -13.75 6.37
C ARG A 179 -2.93 -13.01 7.47
N GLU A 180 -2.56 -13.21 8.73
CA GLU A 180 -3.19 -12.51 9.86
C GLU A 180 -3.08 -10.98 9.71
N LYS A 181 -1.94 -10.48 9.25
CA LYS A 181 -1.74 -9.04 8.97
C LYS A 181 -2.54 -8.57 7.75
N GLN A 182 -2.67 -9.39 6.71
CA GLN A 182 -3.54 -9.11 5.56
C GLN A 182 -5.00 -8.97 6.00
N ASP A 183 -5.49 -9.88 6.84
CA ASP A 183 -6.86 -9.83 7.36
C ASP A 183 -7.11 -8.54 8.15
N LEU A 184 -6.14 -8.07 8.95
CA LEU A 184 -6.24 -6.79 9.68
C LEU A 184 -6.27 -5.57 8.76
N VAL A 185 -5.54 -5.60 7.65
CA VAL A 185 -5.58 -4.54 6.63
C VAL A 185 -6.95 -4.52 5.94
N GLU A 186 -7.47 -5.70 5.59
CA GLU A 186 -8.80 -5.83 4.99
C GLU A 186 -9.90 -5.35 5.95
N GLU A 187 -9.79 -5.66 7.25
CA GLU A 187 -10.69 -5.17 8.28
C GLU A 187 -10.64 -3.64 8.41
N ALA A 188 -9.45 -3.04 8.44
CA ALA A 188 -9.28 -1.59 8.49
C ALA A 188 -9.89 -0.91 7.26
N LEU A 189 -9.68 -1.48 6.07
CA LEU A 189 -10.25 -1.00 4.81
C LEU A 189 -11.78 -1.09 4.81
N ALA A 190 -12.33 -2.22 5.29
CA ALA A 190 -13.77 -2.40 5.43
C ALA A 190 -14.38 -1.38 6.40
N GLY A 191 -13.72 -1.11 7.52
CA GLY A 191 -14.10 -0.07 8.47
C GLY A 191 -14.15 1.33 7.83
N GLN A 192 -13.13 1.68 7.04
CA GLN A 192 -13.09 2.95 6.29
C GLN A 192 -14.24 3.06 5.28
N GLN A 193 -14.48 1.99 4.50
CA GLN A 193 -15.58 1.95 3.52
C GLN A 193 -16.95 2.05 4.19
N ALA A 194 -17.16 1.36 5.30
CA ALA A 194 -18.40 1.44 6.08
C ALA A 194 -18.63 2.85 6.62
N TYR A 195 -17.57 3.52 7.08
CA TYR A 195 -17.66 4.90 7.55
C TYR A 195 -17.98 5.89 6.42
N LEU A 196 -17.35 5.76 5.24
CA LEU A 196 -17.69 6.57 4.08
C LEU A 196 -19.13 6.34 3.60
N ALA A 197 -19.60 5.09 3.65
CA ALA A 197 -20.98 4.75 3.33
C ALA A 197 -21.97 5.40 4.31
N SER A 198 -21.63 5.45 5.61
CA SER A 198 -22.46 6.11 6.63
C SER A 198 -22.52 7.63 6.40
N ILE A 199 -21.39 8.29 6.14
CA ILE A 199 -21.33 9.72 5.79
C ILE A 199 -22.21 9.99 4.56
N LYS A 200 -22.08 9.19 3.50
CA LYS A 200 -22.88 9.35 2.27
C LYS A 200 -24.38 9.27 2.56
N LYS A 201 -24.80 8.33 3.42
CA LYS A 201 -26.19 8.17 3.85
C LYS A 201 -26.69 9.37 4.67
N ASP A 202 -25.85 9.90 5.56
CA ASP A 202 -26.22 11.06 6.38
C ASP A 202 -26.29 12.35 5.55
N VAL A 203 -25.35 12.56 4.63
CA VAL A 203 -25.41 13.68 3.67
C VAL A 203 -26.67 13.60 2.81
N ALA A 204 -27.03 12.42 2.30
CA ALA A 204 -28.26 12.24 1.53
C ALA A 204 -29.52 12.58 2.36
N ARG A 205 -29.56 12.18 3.63
CA ARG A 205 -30.65 12.52 4.57
C ARG A 205 -30.74 14.03 4.79
N LEU A 206 -29.60 14.71 4.96
CA LEU A 206 -29.55 16.16 5.14
C LEU A 206 -30.02 16.92 3.90
N ILE A 207 -29.63 16.47 2.70
CA ILE A 207 -30.09 17.05 1.43
C ILE A 207 -31.60 16.87 1.28
N ALA A 208 -32.14 15.68 1.59
CA ALA A 208 -33.59 15.43 1.53
C ALA A 208 -34.37 16.28 2.54
N ALA A 209 -33.87 16.41 3.76
CA ALA A 209 -34.48 17.24 4.79
C ALA A 209 -34.50 18.73 4.41
N GLU A 210 -33.40 19.24 3.82
CA GLU A 210 -33.34 20.62 3.34
C GLU A 210 -34.31 20.83 2.18
N ARG A 211 -34.36 19.92 1.20
CA ARG A 211 -35.34 19.98 0.09
C ARG A 211 -36.79 20.03 0.61
N ALA A 212 -37.15 19.14 1.52
CA ALA A 212 -38.49 19.12 2.13
C ALA A 212 -38.81 20.42 2.89
N LYS A 213 -37.83 21.01 3.58
CA LYS A 213 -37.97 22.31 4.25
C LYS A 213 -38.20 23.43 3.24
N GLN A 214 -37.42 23.47 2.15
CA GLN A 214 -37.59 24.46 1.08
C GLN A 214 -38.95 24.33 0.40
N GLU A 215 -39.40 23.10 0.12
CA GLU A 215 -40.74 22.84 -0.41
C GLU A 215 -41.84 23.28 0.54
N ARG A 216 -41.72 23.01 1.85
CA ARG A 216 -42.68 23.47 2.86
C ARG A 216 -42.74 24.99 2.89
N LEU A 217 -41.59 25.67 2.93
CA LEU A 217 -41.53 27.14 2.90
C LEU A 217 -42.12 27.71 1.61
N ALA A 218 -41.90 27.06 0.47
CA ALA A 218 -42.50 27.44 -0.81
C ALA A 218 -44.03 27.28 -0.78
N ARG A 219 -44.55 26.18 -0.22
CA ARG A 219 -45.99 25.96 -0.03
C ARG A 219 -46.60 26.96 0.95
N GLU A 220 -45.94 27.24 2.07
CA GLU A 220 -46.37 28.26 3.04
C GLU A 220 -46.38 29.66 2.43
N ARG A 221 -45.38 30.00 1.62
CA ARG A 221 -45.34 31.26 0.87
C ARG A 221 -46.46 31.33 -0.16
N ALA A 222 -46.70 30.26 -0.93
CA ALA A 222 -47.82 30.20 -1.87
C ALA A 222 -49.18 30.31 -1.16
N ALA A 223 -49.34 29.71 0.01
CA ALA A 223 -50.57 29.77 0.80
C ALA A 223 -50.78 31.14 1.48
N LYS A 224 -49.72 31.79 1.96
CA LYS A 224 -49.77 33.16 2.50
C LYS A 224 -49.92 34.21 1.40
N GLN A 225 -49.41 33.92 0.21
CA GLN A 225 -49.63 34.70 -0.99
C GLN A 225 -50.90 34.21 -1.70
N GLY A 226 -52.06 34.54 -1.10
CA GLY A 226 -53.16 35.10 -1.89
C GLY A 226 -52.76 36.48 -2.45
N PHE A 227 -51.56 36.59 -3.03
CA PHE A 227 -51.04 37.82 -3.59
C PHE A 227 -51.68 37.99 -4.95
N VAL A 228 -52.88 38.57 -4.95
CA VAL A 228 -53.42 39.22 -6.14
C VAL A 228 -52.52 40.43 -6.38
N PHE A 229 -51.46 40.20 -7.15
CA PHE A 229 -50.70 41.28 -7.75
C PHE A 229 -51.70 42.07 -8.60
N ASP A 230 -52.10 43.24 -8.13
CA ASP A 230 -52.94 44.16 -8.88
C ASP A 230 -52.04 45.00 -9.79
N PRO A 231 -51.97 44.71 -11.11
CA PRO A 231 -51.07 45.39 -12.02
C PRO A 231 -51.41 46.87 -12.18
N SER A 232 -52.63 47.28 -11.78
CA SER A 232 -53.08 48.65 -11.82
C SER A 232 -52.44 49.54 -10.75
N LYS A 233 -51.82 48.93 -9.71
CA LYS A 233 -51.13 49.66 -8.64
C LYS A 233 -49.65 49.90 -8.90
N LEU A 234 -49.07 49.29 -9.93
CA LEU A 234 -47.69 49.58 -10.31
C LEU A 234 -47.65 50.81 -11.24
N THR A 235 -46.78 51.77 -10.91
CA THR A 235 -46.49 52.95 -11.72
C THR A 235 -45.00 52.99 -12.10
N GLY A 236 -44.68 53.59 -13.26
CA GLY A 236 -43.31 53.71 -13.77
C GLY A 236 -42.73 52.43 -14.39
N ALA A 237 -41.45 52.46 -14.78
CA ALA A 237 -40.79 51.39 -15.53
C ALA A 237 -40.83 50.00 -14.87
N HIS A 238 -40.84 49.94 -13.54
CA HIS A 238 -40.99 48.68 -12.80
C HIS A 238 -42.36 48.01 -13.03
N ALA A 239 -43.39 48.81 -13.32
CA ALA A 239 -44.72 48.35 -13.69
C ALA A 239 -44.75 47.64 -15.04
N ASP A 240 -44.07 48.23 -16.01
CA ASP A 240 -43.97 47.70 -17.37
C ASP A 240 -43.18 46.40 -17.38
N ALA A 241 -42.05 46.33 -16.68
CA ALA A 241 -41.26 45.12 -16.55
C ALA A 241 -42.08 44.00 -15.87
N ALA A 242 -42.82 44.32 -14.80
CA ALA A 242 -43.70 43.34 -14.17
C ALA A 242 -44.81 42.84 -15.12
N ARG A 243 -45.42 43.71 -15.92
CA ARG A 243 -46.40 43.30 -16.95
C ARG A 243 -45.81 42.40 -18.01
N VAL A 244 -44.56 42.65 -18.44
CA VAL A 244 -43.85 41.76 -19.36
C VAL A 244 -43.57 40.41 -18.70
N ALA A 245 -43.07 40.40 -17.46
CA ALA A 245 -42.78 39.18 -16.73
C ALA A 245 -44.03 38.29 -16.53
N LEU A 246 -45.20 38.89 -16.30
CA LEU A 246 -46.46 38.16 -16.15
C LEU A 246 -46.88 37.36 -17.39
N ARG A 247 -46.41 37.73 -18.59
CA ARG A 247 -46.68 36.95 -19.82
C ARG A 247 -46.04 35.57 -19.81
N PHE A 248 -45.04 35.36 -18.95
CA PHE A 248 -44.28 34.11 -18.85
C PHE A 248 -44.71 33.25 -17.65
N LEU A 249 -45.87 33.55 -17.04
CA LEU A 249 -46.48 32.65 -16.06
C LEU A 249 -46.77 31.28 -16.71
N GLY A 250 -46.24 30.22 -16.11
CA GLY A 250 -46.36 28.85 -16.63
C GLY A 250 -45.16 28.35 -17.44
N VAL A 251 -44.19 29.22 -17.76
CA VAL A 251 -42.92 28.80 -18.37
C VAL A 251 -42.08 28.00 -17.36
N LYS A 252 -41.42 26.94 -17.83
CA LYS A 252 -40.61 26.06 -16.98
C LYS A 252 -39.40 26.81 -16.38
N TYR A 253 -39.18 26.62 -15.08
CA TYR A 253 -37.98 27.13 -14.42
C TYR A 253 -36.74 26.32 -14.85
N VAL A 254 -35.72 27.01 -15.35
CA VAL A 254 -34.44 26.43 -15.79
C VAL A 254 -33.30 27.24 -15.18
N TRP A 255 -32.45 26.59 -14.40
CA TRP A 255 -31.28 27.23 -13.77
C TRP A 255 -30.34 27.80 -14.83
N GLY A 256 -30.02 29.10 -14.76
CA GLY A 256 -29.23 29.82 -15.79
C GLY A 256 -30.01 30.23 -17.04
N GLY A 257 -31.34 30.07 -17.04
CA GLY A 257 -32.17 30.35 -18.21
C GLY A 257 -32.48 31.84 -18.39
N THR A 258 -32.33 32.35 -19.61
CA THR A 258 -32.51 33.78 -19.96
C THR A 258 -33.46 34.01 -21.15
N THR A 259 -34.19 32.98 -21.57
CA THR A 259 -35.05 33.01 -22.78
C THR A 259 -36.45 32.44 -22.52
N PRO A 260 -37.45 32.73 -23.37
CA PRO A 260 -38.80 32.18 -23.23
C PRO A 260 -38.91 30.65 -23.21
N ALA A 261 -37.87 29.91 -23.60
CA ALA A 261 -37.81 28.45 -23.47
C ALA A 261 -37.61 27.96 -22.02
N GLY A 262 -37.14 28.84 -21.12
CA GLY A 262 -36.95 28.56 -19.71
C GLY A 262 -36.14 29.68 -19.03
N PHE A 263 -36.60 30.09 -17.85
CA PHE A 263 -35.99 31.19 -17.10
C PHE A 263 -35.53 30.76 -15.70
N ASP A 264 -34.47 31.41 -15.21
CA ASP A 264 -34.23 31.56 -13.78
C ASP A 264 -34.70 32.94 -13.27
N CYS A 265 -34.49 33.22 -11.98
CA CYS A 265 -34.96 34.46 -11.36
C CYS A 265 -34.28 35.71 -11.93
N SER A 266 -32.97 35.66 -12.21
CA SER A 266 -32.20 36.76 -12.81
C SER A 266 -32.51 36.93 -14.29
N GLY A 267 -32.64 35.83 -15.03
CA GLY A 267 -32.86 35.83 -16.46
C GLY A 267 -34.24 36.34 -16.86
N LEU A 268 -35.30 35.98 -16.13
CA LEU A 268 -36.63 36.55 -16.36
C LEU A 268 -36.66 38.05 -16.09
N MET A 269 -35.98 38.48 -15.02
CA MET A 269 -35.91 39.88 -14.63
C MET A 269 -35.15 40.70 -15.68
N GLN A 270 -33.94 40.29 -16.07
CA GLN A 270 -33.17 40.96 -17.12
C GLN A 270 -33.92 41.00 -18.46
N TYR A 271 -34.60 39.91 -18.82
CA TYR A 271 -35.43 39.85 -20.02
C TYR A 271 -36.57 40.88 -19.98
N ALA A 272 -37.31 40.93 -18.86
CA ALA A 272 -38.47 41.81 -18.73
C ALA A 272 -38.11 43.30 -18.71
N TYR A 273 -36.95 43.67 -18.14
CA TYR A 273 -36.45 45.04 -18.17
C TYR A 273 -35.90 45.42 -19.56
N ARG A 274 -35.24 44.50 -20.26
CA ARG A 274 -34.75 44.74 -21.63
C ARG A 274 -35.89 44.99 -22.62
N GLU A 275 -37.01 44.28 -22.49
CA GLU A 275 -38.21 44.47 -23.33
C GLU A 275 -38.85 45.85 -23.19
N ILE A 276 -38.61 46.54 -22.07
CA ILE A 276 -39.08 47.90 -21.83
C ILE A 276 -37.98 48.94 -22.02
N GLY A 277 -36.83 48.55 -22.60
CA GLY A 277 -35.71 49.43 -22.90
C GLY A 277 -34.87 49.85 -21.69
N VAL A 278 -34.93 49.10 -20.58
CA VAL A 278 -34.12 49.34 -19.38
C VAL A 278 -33.05 48.26 -19.28
N ASP A 279 -31.79 48.67 -19.43
CA ASP A 279 -30.66 47.77 -19.21
C ASP A 279 -30.30 47.72 -17.73
N LEU A 280 -30.19 46.49 -17.21
CA LEU A 280 -29.76 46.22 -15.85
C LEU A 280 -28.31 45.72 -15.85
N PRO A 281 -27.47 46.18 -14.90
CA PRO A 281 -26.07 45.78 -14.81
C PRO A 281 -25.87 44.32 -14.40
#